data_AF-A0A8T2NIR4-F1
#
_entry.id   AF-A0A8T2NIR4-F1
#
_cell.length_a   1.000
_cell.length_b   1.000
_cell.length_c   1.000
_cell.angle_alpha   90.00
_cell.angle_beta   90.00
_cell.angle_gamma   90.00
#
_symmetry.space_group_name_H-M   'P 1'
#
loop_
_entity.id
_entity.type
_entity.pdbx_description
1 polymer ?
#
loop_
_entity_poly.entity_id
_entity_poly.type
_entity_poly.pdbx_seq_one_letter_code
_entity_poly.pdbx_strand_id
1 'polypeptide(L)'
;MRREVTVELSSQGFWKTGIRSDVCQHAMMLPVLTHHIRYHQCLMHLDKLIGYVFKERCLLQLAMTHPSHHLNFGMNPDHARNSLSNCGIRQPKYGDRKVHHMYMRKKGINTLINIMSRLGQDDPSPSRINHNERLEFLGDAVVEFLTSVHLYYLFPNLEEGGLATYRTAIVQNQHLAMLAKKLELDRFMLYAHGPDLCRESDLRHAMANCFEALIVIFMIWPASQLKIWPYGTPNLRSQKHNKTQINLRGNQSMEVTRLRFAMFG
;
A
#
# COMPACT_ATOMS: atom_id res chain seq x y z
N MET A 1 -8.79 29.82 24.96
CA MET A 1 -9.54 28.73 25.63
C MET A 1 -8.78 27.41 25.46
N ARG A 2 -8.07 26.93 26.49
CA ARG A 2 -7.46 25.59 26.47
C ARG A 2 -8.53 24.56 26.83
N ARG A 3 -9.31 24.10 25.84
CA ARG A 3 -10.29 23.01 25.99
C ARG A 3 -9.58 21.69 25.78
N GLU A 4 -9.19 20.96 26.82
CA GLU A 4 -8.76 19.57 26.59
C GLU A 4 -9.32 18.52 27.55
N VAL A 5 -9.89 18.85 28.71
CA VAL A 5 -10.33 17.77 29.63
C VAL A 5 -11.67 18.01 30.33
N THR A 6 -11.95 19.21 30.82
CA THR A 6 -13.17 19.47 31.60
C THR A 6 -13.95 20.65 31.01
N VAL A 7 -15.18 20.39 30.60
CA VAL A 7 -16.15 21.41 30.16
C VAL A 7 -17.36 21.28 31.07
N GLU A 8 -17.78 22.40 31.66
CA GLU A 8 -19.00 22.47 32.46
C GLU A 8 -20.20 22.71 31.54
N LEU A 9 -21.24 21.91 31.72
CA LEU A 9 -22.50 21.98 30.97
C LEU A 9 -23.64 21.98 32.00
N SER A 10 -24.60 22.90 31.87
CA SER A 10 -25.80 22.89 32.70
C SER A 10 -26.65 21.66 32.37
N SER A 11 -27.29 21.06 33.37
CA SER A 11 -28.14 19.86 33.21
C SER A 11 -29.61 20.19 32.91
N GLN A 12 -29.95 21.47 32.72
CA GLN A 12 -31.33 21.89 32.44
C GLN A 12 -31.74 21.47 31.02
N GLY A 13 -32.87 20.77 30.89
CA GLY A 13 -33.43 20.36 29.60
C GLY A 13 -32.96 18.99 29.06
N PHE A 14 -32.26 18.18 29.87
CA PHE A 14 -31.80 16.85 29.46
C PHE A 14 -32.90 15.78 29.65
N TRP A 15 -33.00 14.88 28.68
CA TRP A 15 -33.94 13.76 28.67
C TRP A 15 -33.23 12.45 29.02
N LYS A 16 -33.85 11.61 29.85
CA LYS A 16 -33.29 10.31 30.25
C LYS A 16 -33.70 9.23 29.26
N THR A 17 -32.74 8.68 28.52
CA THR A 17 -32.98 7.69 27.44
C THR A 17 -32.69 6.25 27.83
N GLY A 18 -32.08 6.01 29.00
CA GLY A 18 -31.72 4.67 29.48
C GLY A 18 -30.51 4.02 28.78
N ILE A 19 -29.92 4.69 27.78
CA ILE A 19 -28.75 4.19 27.03
C ILE A 19 -27.46 4.54 27.78
N ARG A 20 -26.54 3.57 27.88
CA ARG A 20 -25.21 3.75 28.47
C ARG A 20 -24.16 4.09 27.39
N SER A 21 -23.07 4.75 27.81
CA SER A 21 -21.94 5.14 26.97
C SER A 21 -21.27 3.96 26.24
N ASP A 22 -21.37 2.74 26.77
CA ASP A 22 -20.79 1.54 26.16
C ASP A 22 -21.42 1.24 24.80
N VAL A 23 -22.74 1.41 24.67
CA VAL A 23 -23.47 1.20 23.43
C VAL A 23 -23.05 2.23 22.38
N CYS A 24 -22.90 3.49 22.79
CA CYS A 24 -22.43 4.56 21.91
C CYS A 24 -21.02 4.25 21.39
N GLN A 25 -20.10 3.77 22.24
CA GLN A 25 -18.74 3.42 21.82
C GLN A 25 -18.72 2.30 20.77
N HIS A 26 -19.50 1.23 20.98
CA HIS A 26 -19.61 0.14 20.00
C HIS A 26 -20.28 0.60 18.70
N ALA A 27 -21.32 1.44 18.79
CA ALA A 27 -21.99 2.00 17.63
C ALA A 27 -21.01 2.82 16.75
N MET A 28 -20.08 3.55 17.36
CA MET A 28 -19.07 4.32 16.64
C MET A 28 -18.02 3.46 15.90
N MET A 29 -17.90 2.16 16.23
CA MET A 29 -17.02 1.23 15.53
C MET A 29 -17.68 0.58 14.30
N LEU A 30 -19.02 0.57 14.22
CA LEU A 30 -19.76 -0.02 13.09
C LEU A 30 -19.47 0.65 11.74
N PRO A 31 -19.36 1.99 11.63
CA PRO A 31 -18.98 2.65 10.37
C PRO A 31 -17.62 2.19 9.84
N VAL A 32 -16.66 1.92 10.72
CA VAL A 32 -15.33 1.41 10.34
C VAL A 32 -15.46 0.02 9.72
N LEU A 33 -16.23 -0.86 10.36
CA LEU A 33 -16.45 -2.22 9.87
C LEU A 33 -17.20 -2.24 8.54
N THR A 34 -18.28 -1.46 8.43
CA THR A 34 -19.08 -1.40 7.19
C THR A 34 -18.28 -0.82 6.04
N HIS A 35 -17.47 0.21 6.28
CA HIS A 35 -16.53 0.73 5.29
C HIS A 35 -15.51 -0.32 4.84
N HIS A 36 -14.92 -1.06 5.79
CA HIS A 36 -13.97 -2.12 5.48
C HIS A 36 -14.59 -3.21 4.59
N ILE A 37 -15.78 -3.71 4.95
CA ILE A 37 -16.48 -4.74 4.16
C ILE A 37 -16.80 -4.24 2.75
N ARG A 38 -17.36 -3.02 2.63
CA ARG A 38 -17.69 -2.43 1.33
C ARG A 38 -16.45 -2.22 0.48
N TYR A 39 -15.35 -1.78 1.09
CA TYR A 39 -14.10 -1.57 0.37
C TYR A 39 -13.52 -2.89 -0.17
N HIS A 40 -13.54 -3.97 0.62
CA HIS A 40 -13.11 -5.29 0.14
C HIS A 40 -14.00 -5.81 -0.99
N GLN A 41 -15.30 -5.54 -0.96
CA GLN A 41 -16.19 -5.86 -2.09
C GLN A 41 -15.83 -5.05 -3.35
N CYS A 42 -15.46 -3.77 -3.21
CA CYS A 42 -14.95 -2.97 -4.33
C CYS A 42 -13.63 -3.54 -4.88
N LEU A 43 -12.71 -3.98 -4.02
CA LEU A 43 -11.47 -4.63 -4.46
C LEU A 43 -11.74 -5.94 -5.23
N MET A 44 -12.79 -6.68 -4.89
CA MET A 44 -13.19 -7.85 -5.70
C MET A 44 -13.67 -7.47 -7.11
N HIS A 45 -14.17 -6.25 -7.30
CA HIS A 45 -14.48 -5.74 -8.64
C HIS A 45 -13.21 -5.34 -9.39
N LEU A 46 -12.25 -4.72 -8.69
CA LEU A 46 -10.94 -4.39 -9.24
C LEU A 46 -10.19 -5.64 -9.75
N ASP A 47 -10.24 -6.75 -9.01
CA ASP A 47 -9.68 -8.03 -9.47
C ASP A 47 -10.22 -8.47 -10.85
N LYS A 48 -11.52 -8.26 -11.08
CA LYS A 48 -12.16 -8.61 -12.35
C LYS A 48 -11.72 -7.70 -13.48
N LEU A 49 -11.46 -6.42 -13.20
CA LEU A 49 -10.92 -5.46 -14.16
C LEU A 49 -9.47 -5.81 -14.54
N ILE A 50 -8.65 -6.20 -13.56
CA ILE A 50 -7.24 -6.56 -13.77
C ILE A 50 -7.11 -7.97 -14.38
N GLY A 51 -8.10 -8.84 -14.20
CA GLY A 51 -8.05 -10.23 -14.64
C GLY A 51 -7.18 -11.13 -13.76
N TYR A 52 -6.86 -10.68 -12.53
CA TYR A 52 -6.03 -11.39 -11.58
C TYR A 52 -6.64 -11.34 -10.17
N VAL A 53 -6.74 -12.50 -9.53
CA VAL A 53 -7.29 -12.62 -8.17
C VAL A 53 -6.14 -12.68 -7.16
N PHE A 54 -6.00 -11.62 -6.37
CA PHE A 54 -4.99 -11.55 -5.31
C PHE A 54 -5.39 -12.43 -4.12
N LYS A 55 -4.47 -13.30 -3.65
CA LYS A 55 -4.71 -14.12 -2.46
C LYS A 55 -4.58 -13.33 -1.16
N GLU A 56 -3.61 -12.42 -1.08
CA GLU A 56 -3.40 -11.56 0.08
C GLU A 56 -4.14 -10.22 -0.04
N ARG A 57 -5.37 -10.18 0.49
CA ARG A 57 -6.24 -8.99 0.45
C ARG A 57 -5.71 -7.81 1.25
N CYS A 58 -5.09 -8.08 2.40
CA CYS A 58 -4.51 -7.04 3.24
C CYS A 58 -3.36 -6.31 2.53
N LEU A 59 -2.56 -7.04 1.75
CA LEU A 59 -1.46 -6.45 0.98
C LEU A 59 -2.00 -5.60 -0.17
N LEU A 60 -3.04 -6.08 -0.87
CA LEU A 60 -3.73 -5.29 -1.91
C LEU A 60 -4.31 -3.99 -1.33
N GLN A 61 -5.00 -4.07 -0.20
CA GLN A 61 -5.49 -2.89 0.50
C GLN A 61 -4.34 -1.95 0.89
N LEU A 62 -3.21 -2.49 1.36
CA LEU A 62 -2.03 -1.70 1.72
C LEU A 62 -1.47 -0.92 0.52
N ALA A 63 -1.36 -1.53 -0.65
CA ALA A 63 -0.91 -0.83 -1.87
C ALA A 63 -1.84 0.31 -2.28
N MET A 64 -3.14 0.17 -2.02
CA MET A 64 -4.15 1.18 -2.35
C MET A 64 -4.23 2.31 -1.30
N THR A 65 -3.57 2.17 -0.15
CA THR A 65 -3.55 3.20 0.90
C THR A 65 -2.48 4.27 0.64
N HIS A 66 -2.93 5.47 0.29
CA HIS A 66 -2.07 6.64 0.15
C HIS A 66 -1.58 7.15 1.52
N PRO A 67 -0.37 7.75 1.63
CA PRO A 67 0.16 8.28 2.89
C PRO A 67 -0.73 9.34 3.55
N SER A 68 -1.45 10.13 2.76
CA SER A 68 -2.40 11.14 3.27
C SER A 68 -3.60 10.53 3.99
N HIS A 69 -3.86 9.23 3.84
CA HIS A 69 -4.97 8.55 4.49
C HIS A 69 -4.62 8.19 5.95
N HIS A 70 -4.83 9.14 6.87
CA HIS A 70 -4.44 9.00 8.27
C HIS A 70 -5.52 8.41 9.20
N LEU A 71 -6.81 8.53 8.85
CA LEU A 71 -7.92 8.18 9.74
C LEU A 71 -8.94 7.28 9.03
N ASN A 72 -9.03 6.02 9.46
CA ASN A 72 -9.90 5.01 8.89
C ASN A 72 -11.28 4.99 9.58
N PHE A 73 -11.97 6.13 9.70
CA PHE A 73 -13.28 6.16 10.37
C PHE A 73 -14.43 5.66 9.49
N GLY A 74 -14.25 5.59 8.16
CA GLY A 74 -15.30 5.24 7.21
C GLY A 74 -16.44 6.27 7.09
N MET A 75 -16.34 7.37 7.86
CA MET A 75 -17.25 8.50 7.93
C MET A 75 -16.45 9.78 8.17
N ASN A 76 -17.11 10.94 8.12
CA ASN A 76 -16.47 12.21 8.42
C ASN A 76 -15.83 12.17 9.83
N PRO A 77 -14.50 12.38 9.95
CA PRO A 77 -13.79 12.35 11.22
C PRO A 77 -14.36 13.32 12.27
N ASP A 78 -14.93 14.44 11.85
CA ASP A 78 -15.48 15.44 12.79
C ASP A 78 -16.75 14.94 13.46
N HIS A 79 -17.65 14.28 12.73
CA HIS A 79 -18.82 13.62 13.33
C HIS A 79 -18.38 12.51 14.28
N ALA A 80 -17.37 11.74 13.89
CA ALA A 80 -16.82 10.69 14.75
C ALA A 80 -16.29 11.26 16.07
N ARG A 81 -15.48 12.32 15.98
CA ARG A 81 -14.87 12.99 17.14
C ARG A 81 -15.91 13.64 18.04
N ASN A 82 -16.89 14.34 17.45
CA ASN A 82 -17.95 15.00 18.21
C ASN A 82 -18.82 14.00 18.95
N SER A 83 -19.24 12.91 18.30
CA SER A 83 -20.02 11.84 18.93
C SER A 83 -19.24 11.14 20.05
N LEU A 84 -17.95 10.86 19.85
CA LEU A 84 -17.09 10.29 20.90
C LEU A 84 -16.87 11.25 22.08
N SER A 85 -16.72 12.55 21.81
CA SER A 85 -16.56 13.57 22.86
C SER A 85 -17.82 13.74 23.72
N ASN A 86 -18.99 13.64 23.10
CA ASN A 86 -20.28 13.87 23.74
C ASN A 86 -20.85 12.60 24.40
N CYS A 87 -20.71 11.44 23.74
CA CYS A 87 -21.39 10.20 24.13
C CYS A 87 -20.41 9.04 24.42
N GLY A 88 -19.11 9.22 24.19
CA GLY A 88 -18.10 8.18 24.41
C GLY A 88 -17.72 8.01 25.87
N ILE A 89 -16.98 6.93 26.13
CA ILE A 89 -16.48 6.64 27.48
C ILE A 89 -15.41 7.66 27.90
N ARG A 90 -15.62 8.32 29.04
CA ARG A 90 -14.64 9.27 29.60
C ARG A 90 -13.76 8.54 30.60
N GLN A 91 -12.56 8.15 30.16
CA GLN A 91 -11.57 7.53 31.03
C GLN A 91 -10.59 8.59 31.57
N PRO A 92 -10.17 8.50 32.85
CA PRO A 92 -9.23 9.44 33.45
C PRO A 92 -7.79 9.23 32.98
N LYS A 93 -7.46 8.07 32.40
CA LYS A 93 -6.14 7.75 31.85
C LYS A 93 -6.26 7.54 30.34
N TYR A 94 -5.69 8.46 29.57
CA TYR A 94 -5.47 8.24 28.14
C TYR A 94 -4.15 7.50 27.93
N GLY A 95 -4.12 6.55 26.98
CA GLY A 95 -2.88 5.86 26.61
C GLY A 95 -1.83 6.83 26.06
N ASP A 96 -0.55 6.48 26.22
CA ASP A 96 0.59 7.31 25.78
C ASP A 96 0.53 7.59 24.27
N ARG A 97 0.46 8.88 23.87
CA ARG A 97 0.55 9.33 22.46
C ARG A 97 1.88 8.96 21.78
N LYS A 98 2.85 8.42 22.53
CA LYS A 98 4.17 8.00 22.06
C LYS A 98 4.08 6.96 20.93
N VAL A 99 3.08 6.07 20.98
CA VAL A 99 2.87 5.05 19.94
C VAL A 99 2.69 5.72 18.57
N HIS A 100 1.82 6.72 18.45
CA HIS A 100 1.62 7.46 17.20
C HIS A 100 2.87 8.25 16.77
N HIS A 101 3.54 8.91 17.72
CA HIS A 101 4.75 9.68 17.42
C HIS A 101 5.91 8.79 16.92
N MET A 102 6.04 7.57 17.44
CA MET A 102 7.13 6.66 17.10
C MET A 102 6.99 6.09 15.68
N TYR A 103 5.76 5.91 15.17
CA TYR A 103 5.53 5.35 13.84
C TYR A 103 5.34 6.39 12.73
N MET A 104 4.94 7.62 13.04
CA MET A 104 4.65 8.64 12.01
C MET A 104 5.75 9.72 11.84
N ARG A 105 6.66 9.90 12.80
CA ARG A 105 7.74 10.89 12.64
C ARG A 105 8.82 10.39 11.68
N LYS A 106 8.86 11.01 10.49
CA LYS A 106 9.91 10.81 9.48
C LYS A 106 10.92 11.96 9.39
N LYS A 107 10.71 13.05 10.14
CA LYS A 107 11.48 14.32 9.99
C LYS A 107 12.32 14.63 11.23
N GLY A 108 13.59 14.98 11.00
CA GLY A 108 14.54 15.45 12.01
C GLY A 108 15.85 14.65 12.01
N ILE A 109 16.95 15.31 12.38
CA ILE A 109 18.28 14.68 12.38
C ILE A 109 18.36 13.53 13.38
N ASN A 110 17.74 13.67 14.56
CA ASN A 110 17.73 12.64 15.59
C ASN A 110 16.97 11.39 15.14
N THR A 111 15.87 11.56 14.40
CA THR A 111 15.13 10.43 13.84
C THR A 111 15.90 9.77 12.71
N LEU A 112 16.59 10.55 11.87
CA LEU A 112 17.43 10.01 10.79
C LEU A 112 18.59 9.19 11.36
N ILE A 113 19.34 9.74 12.31
CA ILE A 113 20.46 9.03 12.98
C ILE A 113 19.96 7.72 13.61
N ASN A 114 18.79 7.76 14.28
CA ASN A 114 18.19 6.57 14.88
C ASN A 114 17.64 5.56 13.86
N ILE A 115 17.32 5.96 12.64
CA ILE A 115 16.94 5.03 11.56
C ILE A 115 18.19 4.42 10.93
N MET A 116 19.22 5.24 10.67
CA MET A 116 20.48 4.80 10.07
C MET A 116 21.32 3.92 11.02
N SER A 117 21.16 4.06 12.34
CA SER A 117 21.82 3.19 13.32
C SER A 117 21.16 1.83 13.50
N ARG A 118 19.98 1.59 12.92
CA ARG A 118 19.31 0.29 12.99
C ARG A 118 19.99 -0.69 12.04
N LEU A 119 20.46 -1.79 12.62
CA LEU A 119 20.94 -2.94 11.85
C LEU A 119 19.74 -3.70 11.26
N GLY A 120 19.99 -4.37 10.13
CA GLY A 120 18.99 -5.24 9.50
C GLY A 120 18.50 -6.31 10.48
N GLN A 121 17.21 -6.60 10.42
CA GLN A 121 16.63 -7.75 11.13
C GLN A 121 16.74 -8.97 10.23
N ASP A 122 17.23 -10.08 10.77
CA ASP A 122 17.36 -11.35 10.04
C ASP A 122 15.98 -12.03 9.82
N ASP A 123 15.02 -11.78 10.72
CA ASP A 123 13.66 -12.33 10.61
C ASP A 123 12.70 -11.34 9.93
N PRO A 124 12.03 -11.74 8.83
CA PRO A 124 11.05 -10.91 8.16
C PRO A 124 9.75 -10.83 8.98
N SER A 125 9.62 -9.80 9.80
CA SER A 125 8.35 -9.48 10.45
C SER A 125 7.48 -8.56 9.57
N PRO A 126 6.15 -8.72 9.57
CA PRO A 126 5.25 -7.86 8.80
C PRO A 126 5.41 -6.41 9.26
N SER A 127 5.50 -5.51 8.30
CA SER A 127 5.76 -4.11 8.59
C SER A 127 4.58 -3.42 9.24
N ARG A 128 4.85 -2.72 10.35
CA ARG A 128 3.84 -1.91 11.08
C ARG A 128 3.48 -0.59 10.40
N ILE A 129 3.98 -0.35 9.19
CA ILE A 129 3.75 0.88 8.43
C ILE A 129 2.55 0.64 7.50
N ASN A 130 1.49 1.44 7.67
CA ASN A 130 0.21 1.25 6.99
C ASN A 130 0.07 2.13 5.73
N HIS A 131 1.17 2.36 5.00
CA HIS A 131 1.18 3.18 3.78
C HIS A 131 1.94 2.48 2.66
N ASN A 132 1.57 2.79 1.42
CA ASN A 132 2.11 2.16 0.21
C ASN A 132 3.52 2.61 -0.18
N GLU A 133 4.13 3.61 0.46
CA GLU A 133 5.47 4.13 0.09
C GLU A 133 6.57 3.07 0.00
N ARG A 134 6.51 2.03 0.85
CA ARG A 134 7.50 0.94 0.78
C ARG A 134 7.31 0.04 -0.43
N LEU A 135 6.06 -0.13 -0.85
CA LEU A 135 5.71 -0.86 -2.07
C LEU A 135 6.01 -0.01 -3.30
N GLU A 136 5.75 1.29 -3.25
CA GLU A 136 6.17 2.27 -4.28
C GLU A 136 7.68 2.22 -4.50
N PHE A 137 8.48 2.32 -3.44
CA PHE A 137 9.94 2.24 -3.53
C PHE A 137 10.44 0.96 -4.22
N LEU A 138 9.81 -0.18 -3.92
CA LEU A 138 10.14 -1.43 -4.60
C LEU A 138 9.60 -1.45 -6.05
N GLY A 139 8.47 -0.81 -6.29
CA GLY A 139 7.79 -0.76 -7.58
C GLY A 139 8.55 0.04 -8.61
N ASP A 140 9.11 1.18 -8.21
CA ASP A 140 9.97 2.02 -9.06
C ASP A 140 11.14 1.18 -9.63
N ALA A 141 11.87 0.48 -8.76
CA ALA A 141 12.97 -0.40 -9.18
C ALA A 141 12.50 -1.55 -10.10
N VAL A 142 11.31 -2.10 -9.85
CA VAL A 142 10.76 -3.21 -10.64
C VAL A 142 10.34 -2.74 -12.03
N VAL A 143 9.69 -1.57 -12.13
CA VAL A 143 9.26 -0.97 -13.39
C VAL A 143 10.49 -0.56 -14.21
N GLU A 144 11.49 0.05 -13.58
CA GLU A 144 12.75 0.40 -14.23
C GLU A 144 13.49 -0.84 -14.76
N PHE A 145 13.53 -1.93 -13.98
CA PHE A 145 14.14 -3.19 -14.41
C PHE A 145 13.38 -3.81 -15.60
N LEU A 146 12.06 -3.93 -15.50
CA LEU A 146 11.22 -4.51 -16.57
C LEU A 146 11.37 -3.73 -17.88
N THR A 147 11.25 -2.41 -17.82
CA THR A 147 11.41 -1.55 -19.00
C THR A 147 12.79 -1.66 -19.61
N SER A 148 13.85 -1.68 -18.79
CA SER A 148 15.23 -1.84 -19.27
C SER A 148 15.45 -3.18 -19.99
N VAL A 149 14.95 -4.29 -19.41
CA VAL A 149 15.03 -5.62 -20.03
C VAL A 149 14.26 -5.66 -21.35
N HIS A 150 13.03 -5.13 -21.38
CA HIS A 150 12.21 -5.13 -22.59
C HIS A 150 12.84 -4.29 -23.71
N LEU A 151 13.35 -3.10 -23.40
CA LEU A 151 13.99 -2.24 -24.39
C LEU A 151 15.29 -2.86 -24.94
N TYR A 152 16.08 -3.49 -24.07
CA TYR A 152 17.32 -4.18 -24.47
C TYR A 152 17.06 -5.30 -25.49
N TYR A 153 16.05 -6.13 -25.27
CA TYR A 153 15.73 -7.24 -26.18
C TYR A 153 14.97 -6.80 -27.44
N LEU A 154 14.15 -5.74 -27.35
CA LEU A 154 13.35 -5.26 -28.49
C LEU A 154 14.18 -4.47 -29.51
N PHE A 155 15.22 -3.76 -29.04
CA PHE A 155 16.04 -2.89 -29.88
C PHE A 155 17.54 -3.26 -29.80
N PRO A 156 17.96 -4.41 -30.37
CA PRO A 156 19.35 -4.87 -30.29
C PRO A 156 20.36 -3.97 -31.04
N ASN A 157 19.88 -3.15 -31.97
CA ASN A 157 20.71 -2.28 -32.81
C ASN A 157 20.80 -0.83 -32.28
N LEU A 158 20.18 -0.54 -31.14
CA LEU A 158 20.12 0.81 -30.58
C LEU A 158 21.20 1.01 -29.52
N GLU A 159 21.88 2.15 -29.57
CA GLU A 159 22.89 2.50 -28.58
C GLU A 159 22.26 2.83 -27.22
N GLU A 160 23.07 2.75 -26.16
CA GLU A 160 22.66 2.99 -24.77
C GLU A 160 21.91 4.32 -24.59
N GLY A 161 22.38 5.39 -25.24
CA GLY A 161 21.75 6.71 -25.14
C GLY A 161 20.29 6.72 -25.63
N GLY A 162 20.00 5.98 -26.71
CA GLY A 162 18.63 5.83 -27.21
C GLY A 162 17.77 5.02 -26.24
N LEU A 163 18.29 3.90 -25.73
CA LEU A 163 17.59 3.03 -24.77
C LEU A 163 17.27 3.78 -23.46
N ALA A 164 18.22 4.56 -22.95
CA ALA A 164 18.03 5.37 -21.75
C ALA A 164 16.94 6.43 -21.92
N THR A 165 16.87 7.06 -23.10
CA THR A 165 15.84 8.06 -23.43
C THR A 165 14.45 7.43 -23.52
N TYR A 166 14.32 6.25 -24.13
CA TYR A 166 13.06 5.52 -24.16
C TYR A 166 12.61 5.09 -22.75
N ARG A 167 13.55 4.59 -21.95
CA ARG A 167 13.28 4.17 -20.58
C ARG A 167 12.72 5.33 -19.75
N THR A 168 13.39 6.49 -19.73
CA THR A 168 12.92 7.64 -18.95
C THR A 168 11.56 8.14 -19.43
N ALA A 169 11.27 8.09 -20.73
CA ALA A 169 9.98 8.48 -21.28
C ALA A 169 8.83 7.55 -20.85
N ILE A 170 9.10 6.24 -20.70
CA ILE A 170 8.08 5.24 -20.29
C ILE A 170 7.88 5.26 -18.77
N VAL A 171 8.96 5.37 -18.00
CA VAL A 171 8.93 5.31 -16.53
C VAL A 171 8.48 6.65 -15.91
N GLN A 172 8.32 7.71 -16.70
CA GLN A 172 7.86 9.00 -16.20
C GLN A 172 6.48 8.90 -15.53
N ASN A 173 6.32 9.51 -14.34
CA ASN A 173 5.08 9.45 -13.55
C ASN A 173 3.83 9.90 -14.35
N GLN A 174 3.98 10.81 -15.31
CA GLN A 174 2.88 11.24 -16.18
C GLN A 174 2.35 10.08 -17.04
N HIS A 175 3.24 9.25 -17.57
CA HIS A 175 2.89 8.06 -18.35
C HIS A 175 2.23 7.01 -17.45
N LEU A 176 2.83 6.74 -16.29
CA LEU A 176 2.28 5.79 -15.31
C LEU A 176 0.90 6.22 -14.80
N ALA A 177 0.67 7.51 -14.56
CA ALA A 177 -0.64 8.03 -14.18
C ALA A 177 -1.69 7.82 -15.28
N MET A 178 -1.32 7.95 -16.56
CA MET A 178 -2.20 7.64 -17.68
C MET A 178 -2.56 6.16 -17.73
N LEU A 179 -1.59 5.27 -17.50
CA LEU A 179 -1.83 3.82 -17.41
C LEU A 179 -2.72 3.46 -16.22
N ALA A 180 -2.47 4.06 -15.06
CA ALA A 180 -3.29 3.90 -13.86
C ALA A 180 -4.75 4.30 -14.09
N LYS A 181 -4.97 5.36 -14.88
CA LYS A 181 -6.32 5.82 -15.26
C LYS A 181 -7.04 4.83 -16.18
N LYS A 182 -6.33 4.12 -17.06
CA LYS A 182 -6.93 3.04 -17.87
C LYS A 182 -7.45 1.88 -17.02
N LEU A 183 -6.84 1.67 -15.85
CA LEU A 183 -7.27 0.67 -14.86
C LEU A 183 -8.29 1.22 -13.84
N GLU A 184 -8.77 2.46 -14.03
CA GLU A 184 -9.69 3.17 -13.11
C GLU A 184 -9.22 3.20 -11.65
N LEU A 185 -7.90 3.20 -11.40
CA LEU A 185 -7.34 3.15 -10.05
C LEU A 185 -7.70 4.37 -9.18
N ASP A 186 -8.05 5.49 -9.80
CA ASP A 186 -8.55 6.69 -9.14
C ASP A 186 -9.80 6.43 -8.29
N ARG A 187 -10.64 5.46 -8.69
CA ARG A 187 -11.88 5.12 -7.99
C ARG A 187 -11.69 4.15 -6.82
N PHE A 188 -10.60 3.39 -6.83
CA PHE A 188 -10.33 2.34 -5.83
C PHE A 188 -9.26 2.74 -4.80
N MET A 189 -8.45 3.76 -5.10
CA MET A 189 -7.41 4.24 -4.20
C MET A 189 -8.03 4.92 -2.96
N LEU A 190 -7.46 4.63 -1.79
CA LEU A 190 -7.81 5.32 -0.54
C LEU A 190 -7.02 6.62 -0.46
N TYR A 191 -7.59 7.65 -1.08
CA TYR A 191 -7.06 9.01 -1.08
C TYR A 191 -7.89 9.91 -0.16
N ALA A 192 -7.22 10.63 0.74
CA ALA A 192 -7.90 11.57 1.63
C ALA A 192 -7.93 12.98 1.02
N HIS A 193 -9.13 13.54 0.89
CA HIS A 193 -9.32 14.93 0.50
C HIS A 193 -8.86 15.85 1.63
N GLY A 194 -7.62 16.31 1.56
CA GLY A 194 -7.19 17.49 2.32
C GLY A 194 -7.70 18.76 1.62
N PRO A 195 -8.01 19.84 2.37
CA PRO A 195 -8.44 21.11 1.79
C PRO A 195 -7.42 21.68 0.79
N ASP A 196 -6.13 21.36 0.97
CA ASP A 196 -5.02 21.83 0.12
C ASP A 196 -4.49 20.77 -0.86
N LEU A 197 -4.96 19.51 -0.79
CA LEU A 197 -4.46 18.39 -1.62
C LEU A 197 -5.31 18.13 -2.87
N CYS A 198 -6.30 18.98 -3.16
CA CYS A 198 -7.24 18.78 -4.28
C CYS A 198 -6.71 19.34 -5.62
N ARG A 199 -5.41 19.17 -5.92
CA ARG A 199 -4.87 19.50 -7.25
C ARG A 199 -4.84 18.25 -8.12
N GLU A 200 -5.17 18.42 -9.39
CA GLU A 200 -5.15 17.32 -10.36
C GLU A 200 -3.75 16.73 -10.53
N SER A 201 -2.70 17.55 -10.40
CA SER A 201 -1.30 17.10 -10.38
C SER A 201 -1.06 16.08 -9.28
N ASP A 202 -1.52 16.37 -8.06
CA ASP A 202 -1.21 15.59 -6.87
C ASP A 202 -1.96 14.25 -6.91
N LEU A 203 -3.19 14.25 -7.45
CA LEU A 203 -3.93 13.03 -7.73
C LEU A 203 -3.21 12.17 -8.78
N ARG A 204 -2.75 12.75 -9.89
CA ARG A 204 -1.99 12.00 -10.91
C ARG A 204 -0.70 11.40 -10.34
N HIS A 205 0.02 12.15 -9.52
CA HIS A 205 1.20 11.63 -8.82
C HIS A 205 0.83 10.47 -7.89
N ALA A 206 -0.20 10.62 -7.07
CA ALA A 206 -0.67 9.54 -6.19
C ALA A 206 -1.10 8.29 -6.97
N MET A 207 -1.74 8.46 -8.13
CA MET A 207 -2.12 7.34 -9.00
C MET A 207 -0.91 6.61 -9.58
N ALA A 208 0.13 7.32 -10.00
CA ALA A 208 1.37 6.70 -10.49
C ALA A 208 2.03 5.85 -9.40
N ASN A 209 2.17 6.40 -8.19
CA ASN A 209 2.76 5.70 -7.05
C ASN A 209 1.94 4.45 -6.65
N CYS A 210 0.61 4.55 -6.71
CA CYS A 210 -0.30 3.43 -6.47
C CYS A 210 -0.14 2.32 -7.53
N PHE A 211 0.05 2.69 -8.79
CA PHE A 211 0.29 1.74 -9.88
C PHE A 211 1.61 0.98 -9.71
N GLU A 212 2.69 1.66 -9.33
CA GLU A 212 3.97 1.02 -9.00
C GLU A 212 3.83 0.03 -7.83
N ALA A 213 3.13 0.44 -6.77
CA ALA A 213 2.85 -0.43 -5.63
C ALA A 213 2.01 -1.67 -6.02
N LEU A 214 1.10 -1.53 -6.99
CA LEU A 214 0.29 -2.63 -7.51
C LEU A 214 1.15 -3.64 -8.29
N ILE A 215 2.06 -3.16 -9.13
CA ILE A 215 2.99 -4.00 -9.90
C ILE A 215 3.84 -4.88 -8.97
N VAL A 216 4.28 -4.34 -7.82
CA VAL A 216 5.03 -5.11 -6.84
C VAL A 216 4.25 -6.32 -6.33
N ILE A 217 2.98 -6.14 -5.97
CA ILE A 217 2.15 -7.24 -5.48
C ILE A 217 2.01 -8.32 -6.55
N PHE A 218 1.82 -7.89 -7.80
CA PHE A 218 1.74 -8.80 -8.94
C PHE A 218 3.03 -9.61 -9.14
N MET A 219 4.20 -9.05 -8.81
CA MET A 219 5.48 -9.73 -8.95
C MET A 219 5.85 -10.62 -7.75
N ILE A 220 5.59 -10.16 -6.52
CA ILE A 220 5.93 -10.89 -5.28
C ILE A 220 5.15 -12.20 -5.16
N TRP A 221 3.87 -12.20 -5.53
CA TRP A 221 3.02 -13.38 -5.34
C TRP A 221 3.44 -14.62 -6.16
N PRO A 222 3.76 -14.53 -7.47
CA PRO A 222 4.30 -15.68 -8.19
C PRO A 222 5.73 -16.03 -7.77
N ALA A 223 6.53 -15.06 -7.31
CA ALA A 223 7.89 -15.31 -6.84
C ALA A 223 7.93 -16.13 -5.53
N SER A 224 6.94 -15.97 -4.64
CA SER A 224 6.83 -16.77 -3.41
C SER A 224 6.48 -18.24 -3.67
N GLN A 225 5.91 -18.56 -4.84
CA GLN A 225 5.71 -19.94 -5.32
C GLN A 225 6.98 -20.50 -5.98
N LEU A 226 7.84 -19.64 -6.53
CA LEU A 226 9.22 -19.98 -6.91
C LEU A 226 10.11 -19.97 -5.67
N LYS A 227 9.93 -20.99 -4.83
CA LYS A 227 10.96 -21.48 -3.91
C LYS A 227 12.15 -22.10 -4.69
N ILE A 228 12.67 -21.42 -5.71
CA ILE A 228 13.99 -21.66 -6.33
C ILE A 228 14.51 -20.28 -6.76
N TRP A 229 15.09 -19.55 -5.81
CA TRP A 229 16.36 -18.91 -6.09
C TRP A 229 17.29 -19.28 -4.95
N PRO A 230 18.14 -20.31 -5.09
CA PRO A 230 19.11 -20.63 -4.09
C PRO A 230 20.20 -19.56 -4.19
N TYR A 231 20.00 -18.41 -3.55
CA TYR A 231 21.14 -17.68 -2.98
C TYR A 231 21.59 -18.44 -1.73
N GLY A 232 21.98 -19.69 -1.93
CA GLY A 232 23.01 -20.31 -1.12
C GLY A 232 24.31 -19.68 -1.60
N THR A 233 25.02 -19.05 -0.69
CA THR A 233 26.45 -18.81 -0.85
C THR A 233 27.10 -20.06 -1.46
N PRO A 234 27.82 -19.96 -2.60
CA PRO A 234 28.50 -21.12 -3.14
C PRO A 234 29.67 -21.42 -2.20
N ASN A 235 29.43 -22.30 -1.23
CA ASN A 235 30.54 -22.99 -0.57
C ASN A 235 31.13 -23.91 -1.64
N LEU A 236 32.25 -23.46 -2.22
CA LEU A 236 33.12 -24.21 -3.11
C LEU A 236 33.66 -25.45 -2.39
N ARG A 237 32.89 -26.54 -2.37
CA ARG A 237 33.45 -27.91 -2.33
C ARG A 237 32.35 -28.94 -2.54
N SER A 238 32.57 -29.74 -3.58
CA SER A 238 31.88 -30.98 -3.90
C SER A 238 30.45 -30.80 -4.42
N GLN A 239 30.26 -31.12 -5.69
CA GLN A 239 29.35 -32.17 -6.16
C GLN A 239 29.41 -32.20 -7.70
N LYS A 240 30.30 -33.04 -8.22
CA LYS A 240 30.16 -33.63 -9.55
C LYS A 240 29.00 -34.64 -9.49
N HIS A 241 28.27 -34.78 -10.60
CA HIS A 241 27.27 -35.82 -10.92
C HIS A 241 25.82 -35.60 -10.46
N ASN A 242 24.96 -35.06 -11.34
CA ASN A 242 24.06 -35.89 -12.16
C ASN A 242 23.06 -35.03 -12.96
N LYS A 243 23.14 -35.12 -14.30
CA LYS A 243 22.18 -34.60 -15.27
C LYS A 243 21.11 -35.67 -15.51
N THR A 244 19.89 -35.48 -15.02
CA THR A 244 18.64 -36.03 -15.61
C THR A 244 17.47 -35.68 -14.68
N GLN A 245 16.81 -34.53 -14.91
CA GLN A 245 15.39 -34.24 -14.56
C GLN A 245 15.11 -32.74 -14.84
N ILE A 246 15.23 -32.34 -16.11
CA ILE A 246 14.79 -31.01 -16.57
C ILE A 246 13.96 -31.24 -17.83
N ASN A 247 12.78 -31.82 -17.68
CA ASN A 247 11.76 -31.81 -18.73
C ASN A 247 10.45 -32.20 -18.06
N LEU A 248 9.52 -31.23 -17.95
CA LEU A 248 8.08 -31.33 -17.67
C LEU A 248 7.53 -30.08 -16.92
N ARG A 249 8.38 -29.17 -16.39
CA ARG A 249 7.95 -27.87 -15.81
C ARG A 249 7.99 -26.67 -16.78
N GLY A 250 8.35 -26.89 -18.05
CA GLY A 250 8.47 -25.81 -19.05
C GLY A 250 7.14 -25.21 -19.52
N ASN A 251 6.05 -25.99 -19.50
CA ASN A 251 4.78 -25.54 -20.08
C ASN A 251 3.96 -24.61 -19.17
N GLN A 252 4.01 -24.76 -17.84
CA GLN A 252 3.26 -23.86 -16.95
C GLN A 252 3.93 -22.49 -16.76
N SER A 253 5.25 -22.40 -16.99
CA SER A 253 5.97 -21.11 -16.92
C SER A 253 5.72 -20.21 -18.15
N MET A 254 5.27 -20.77 -19.28
CA MET A 254 4.96 -19.98 -20.48
C MET A 254 3.56 -19.33 -20.44
N GLU A 255 2.58 -19.94 -19.77
CA GLU A 255 1.22 -19.35 -19.65
C GLU A 255 1.18 -18.14 -18.72
N VAL A 256 1.93 -18.17 -17.61
CA VAL A 256 2.05 -17.03 -16.69
C VAL A 256 2.79 -15.87 -17.36
N THR A 257 3.74 -16.17 -18.24
CA THR A 257 4.40 -15.19 -19.09
C THR A 257 3.41 -14.64 -20.14
N ARG A 258 2.56 -15.46 -20.79
CA ARG A 258 1.53 -14.94 -21.71
C ARG A 258 0.53 -13.98 -21.05
N LEU A 259 0.13 -14.22 -19.81
CA LEU A 259 -0.72 -13.28 -19.06
C LEU A 259 0.02 -12.00 -18.64
N ARG A 260 1.34 -12.05 -18.44
CA ARG A 260 2.20 -10.85 -18.25
C ARG A 260 2.31 -9.99 -19.52
N PHE A 261 2.14 -10.58 -20.69
CA PHE A 261 2.31 -9.90 -21.98
C PHE A 261 1.03 -9.23 -22.49
N ALA A 262 -0.16 -9.60 -21.99
CA ALA A 262 -1.43 -9.06 -22.49
C ALA A 262 -1.82 -7.68 -21.93
N MET A 263 -1.20 -7.19 -20.85
CA MET A 263 -1.50 -5.86 -20.30
C MET A 263 -0.66 -4.72 -20.90
N PHE A 264 0.37 -5.04 -21.68
CA PHE A 264 1.23 -4.07 -22.37
C PHE A 264 1.11 -4.15 -23.90
N GLY A 265 0.17 -4.95 -24.42
CA GLY A 265 -0.17 -5.05 -25.85
C GLY A 265 -1.44 -4.29 -26.18
#